data_AF-A0A9E5VAM9-F1
#
_entry.id   AF-A0A9E5VAM9-F1
#
_cell.length_a   1.000
_cell.length_b   1.000
_cell.length_c   1.000
_cell.angle_alpha   90.00
_cell.angle_beta   90.00
_cell.angle_gamma   90.00
#
_symmetry.space_group_name_H-M   'P 1'
#
loop_
_entity.id
_entity.type
_entity.pdbx_description
1 polymer ?
#
loop_
_entity_poly.entity_id
_entity_poly.type
_entity_poly.pdbx_seq_one_letter_code
_entity_poly.pdbx_strand_id
1 'polypeptide(L)'
;MLNPTTISEAASETTSPQRLTELANTHIELARIVAANVVTPPQLLQELSRRKDIGIKIAVASNPNTSTHILFSLGKDFPEEVLNNPIFPILLLENLNLLENIPLQTLESFLKSPIVPNSFIDWVINNRANYDSLLIAIATNPQASKHILNQILSRASQQNLSPNHILNQILSRASKQNISPNHILILQAVEAASLHVKIAGEMAKGWDEAALSAIRSGKFLDNNPQQEKLLSKLHIIPKFTRIKKYIPLINLIFTGILKILKIRKVQIFLLILLVTPLEITKILLAITLQMIFFGLFAQFVNVLIRLIALFSYCFSIIFLCIIFLYNQYKLAIQKYTLYQQHKNNLKTHHKNNLKTNQSYKKEWQKVNNIESTKTILSELANSPWLFIRESLIKHPNTDSEILNTLSNAEPKYLSTSLLLKIIQHPEITSQILVTCAKSTSNEVTIAVAKNLKTPISTLSNLWKHNEKFGKTSTVAIANILQRNPQLAGKLLAKFVKSATPSIPKLYLLLHPIAPSHFLCKHSSSLDWRERYAVAQNPNTPQHIREKLTEDANRIVRATAKANL
;
A
#
# COMPACT_ATOMS: atom_id res chain seq x y z
N MET A 1 4.10 17.65 -38.16
CA MET A 1 5.23 16.81 -38.59
C MET A 1 6.49 17.64 -38.46
N LEU A 2 7.61 17.04 -38.04
CA LEU A 2 8.88 17.75 -37.96
C LEU A 2 9.40 18.01 -39.37
N ASN A 3 10.08 19.15 -39.57
CA ASN A 3 10.69 19.47 -40.84
C ASN A 3 11.85 18.50 -41.11
N PRO A 4 11.88 17.77 -42.25
CA PRO A 4 12.96 16.85 -42.58
C PRO A 4 14.35 17.51 -42.54
N THR A 5 14.45 18.79 -42.91
CA THR A 5 15.73 19.51 -42.89
C THR A 5 16.25 19.74 -41.47
N THR A 6 15.37 20.00 -40.49
CA THR A 6 15.80 20.21 -39.10
C THR A 6 16.18 18.90 -38.43
N ILE A 7 15.58 17.78 -38.85
CA ILE A 7 15.99 16.44 -38.43
C ILE A 7 17.40 16.12 -38.96
N SER A 8 17.68 16.38 -40.25
CA SER A 8 19.01 16.14 -40.81
C SER A 8 20.07 17.06 -40.20
N GLU A 9 19.74 18.32 -39.94
CA GLU A 9 20.63 19.25 -39.22
C GLU A 9 20.94 18.74 -37.80
N ALA A 10 19.93 18.29 -37.05
CA ALA A 10 20.14 17.78 -35.68
C ALA A 10 21.04 16.53 -35.64
N ALA A 11 20.97 15.69 -36.68
CA ALA A 11 21.74 14.45 -36.78
C ALA A 11 23.14 14.62 -37.40
N SER A 12 23.42 15.76 -38.05
CA SER A 12 24.67 15.98 -38.77
C SER A 12 25.86 16.22 -37.82
N GLU A 13 26.99 15.56 -38.11
CA GLU A 13 28.26 15.72 -37.38
C GLU A 13 28.93 17.06 -37.64
N THR A 14 28.48 17.83 -38.64
CA THR A 14 29.03 19.15 -38.97
C THR A 14 28.25 20.30 -38.34
N THR A 15 27.15 20.01 -37.63
CA THR A 15 26.29 21.03 -37.04
C THR A 15 26.98 21.70 -35.87
N SER A 16 26.98 23.03 -35.86
CA SER A 16 27.67 23.79 -34.82
C SER A 16 27.03 23.57 -33.43
N PRO A 17 27.82 23.64 -32.34
CA PRO A 17 27.33 23.56 -30.96
C PRO A 17 26.15 24.50 -30.65
N GLN A 18 26.21 25.73 -31.15
CA GLN A 18 25.16 26.73 -31.00
C GLN A 18 23.87 26.28 -31.70
N ARG A 19 23.99 25.79 -32.94
CA ARG A 19 22.84 25.31 -33.70
C ARG A 19 22.20 24.05 -33.09
N LEU A 20 23.01 23.11 -32.59
CA LEU A 20 22.50 21.95 -31.84
C LEU A 20 21.70 22.37 -30.59
N THR A 21 22.17 23.41 -29.90
CA THR A 21 21.49 23.97 -28.73
C THR A 21 20.13 24.56 -29.10
N GLU A 22 20.06 25.33 -30.19
CA GLU A 22 18.80 25.85 -30.74
C GLU A 22 17.83 24.71 -31.07
N LEU A 23 18.27 23.73 -31.87
CA LEU A 23 17.46 22.59 -32.31
C LEU A 23 16.92 21.79 -31.11
N ALA A 24 17.75 21.54 -30.10
CA ALA A 24 17.33 20.83 -28.89
C ALA A 24 16.26 21.59 -28.07
N ASN A 25 16.18 22.91 -28.19
CA ASN A 25 15.19 23.73 -27.50
C ASN A 25 13.87 23.87 -28.27
N THR A 26 13.86 23.58 -29.57
CA THR A 26 12.65 23.72 -30.40
C THR A 26 11.62 22.59 -30.20
N HIS A 27 12.07 21.33 -30.15
CA HIS A 27 11.18 20.18 -30.09
C HIS A 27 11.82 18.99 -29.38
N ILE A 28 11.00 18.17 -28.70
CA ILE A 28 11.46 17.04 -27.89
C ILE A 28 12.18 15.97 -28.71
N GLU A 29 11.67 15.63 -29.90
CA GLU A 29 12.31 14.65 -30.79
C GLU A 29 13.64 15.17 -31.36
N LEU A 30 13.74 16.47 -31.67
CA LEU A 30 15.02 17.07 -32.08
C LEU A 30 16.02 17.03 -30.92
N ALA A 31 15.57 17.25 -29.68
CA ALA A 31 16.42 17.11 -28.50
C ALA A 31 16.94 15.68 -28.29
N ARG A 32 16.16 14.65 -28.67
CA ARG A 32 16.63 13.25 -28.64
C ARG A 32 17.70 13.01 -29.69
N ILE A 33 17.50 13.52 -30.91
CA ILE A 33 18.46 13.40 -32.02
C ILE A 33 19.76 14.13 -31.65
N VAL A 34 19.66 15.37 -31.15
CA VAL A 34 20.81 16.14 -30.68
C VAL A 34 21.51 15.39 -29.54
N ALA A 35 20.79 14.84 -28.56
CA ALA A 35 21.41 14.05 -27.49
C ALA A 35 22.19 12.83 -28.01
N ALA A 36 21.76 12.21 -29.10
CA ALA A 36 22.41 11.06 -29.71
C ALA A 36 23.57 11.46 -30.66
N ASN A 37 23.65 12.72 -31.07
CA ASN A 37 24.67 13.19 -32.01
C ASN A 37 26.06 13.23 -31.35
N VAL A 38 27.02 12.56 -31.96
CA VAL A 38 28.39 12.37 -31.45
C VAL A 38 29.20 13.66 -31.32
N VAL A 39 28.80 14.75 -31.97
CA VAL A 39 29.47 16.07 -31.81
C VAL A 39 28.80 16.97 -30.78
N THR A 40 27.74 16.48 -30.11
CA THR A 40 27.04 17.26 -29.10
C THR A 40 27.98 17.58 -27.93
N PRO A 41 28.13 18.87 -27.56
CA PRO A 41 29.05 19.28 -26.52
C PRO A 41 28.67 18.72 -25.14
N PRO A 42 29.66 18.41 -24.29
CA PRO A 42 29.40 17.93 -22.92
C PRO A 42 28.50 18.85 -22.09
N GLN A 43 28.61 20.17 -22.25
CA GLN A 43 27.74 21.12 -21.53
C GLN A 43 26.27 20.95 -21.93
N LEU A 44 25.98 20.80 -23.23
CA LEU A 44 24.62 20.58 -23.71
C LEU A 44 24.09 19.22 -23.26
N LEU A 45 24.91 18.17 -23.29
CA LEU A 45 24.54 16.85 -22.75
C LEU A 45 24.19 16.91 -21.25
N GLN A 46 24.91 17.73 -20.47
CA GLN A 46 24.58 17.98 -19.07
C GLN A 46 23.21 18.63 -18.90
N GLU A 47 22.88 19.64 -19.70
CA GLU A 47 21.55 20.26 -19.68
C GLU A 47 20.45 19.27 -20.08
N LEU A 48 20.68 18.51 -21.14
CA LEU A 48 19.75 17.50 -21.64
C LEU A 48 19.51 16.37 -20.62
N SER A 49 20.53 15.94 -19.88
CA SER A 49 20.41 14.91 -18.83
C SER A 49 19.41 15.27 -17.72
N ARG A 50 19.18 16.58 -17.49
CA ARG A 50 18.25 17.09 -16.47
C ARG A 50 16.80 17.15 -16.95
N ARG A 51 16.54 16.99 -18.25
CA ARG A 51 15.18 16.98 -18.79
C ARG A 51 14.40 15.77 -18.31
N LYS A 52 13.07 15.88 -18.27
CA LYS A 52 12.19 14.81 -17.78
C LYS A 52 12.02 13.65 -18.75
N ASP A 53 12.27 13.88 -20.04
CA ASP A 53 12.09 12.88 -21.09
C ASP A 53 13.08 11.72 -20.95
N ILE A 54 12.56 10.49 -21.00
CA ILE A 54 13.36 9.27 -20.83
C ILE A 54 14.23 9.03 -22.07
N GLY A 55 13.69 9.27 -23.28
CA GLY A 55 14.41 9.07 -24.53
C GLY A 55 15.64 9.97 -24.64
N ILE A 56 15.54 11.23 -24.20
CA ILE A 56 16.70 12.12 -24.12
C ILE A 56 17.77 11.55 -23.19
N LYS A 57 17.40 11.05 -22.00
CA LYS A 57 18.37 10.51 -21.04
C LYS A 57 19.07 9.25 -21.55
N ILE A 58 18.34 8.37 -22.23
CA ILE A 58 18.90 7.18 -22.90
C ILE A 58 19.93 7.61 -23.96
N ALA A 59 19.58 8.60 -24.80
CA ALA A 59 20.48 9.13 -25.81
C ALA A 59 21.73 9.77 -25.20
N VAL A 60 21.58 10.57 -24.13
CA VAL A 60 22.72 11.12 -23.38
C VAL A 60 23.59 10.00 -22.79
N ALA A 61 23.01 8.98 -22.17
CA ALA A 61 23.76 7.87 -21.57
C ALA A 61 24.56 7.06 -22.61
N SER A 62 24.08 7.01 -23.85
CA SER A 62 24.72 6.29 -24.97
C SER A 62 25.74 7.14 -25.73
N ASN A 63 25.77 8.47 -25.52
CA ASN A 63 26.63 9.38 -26.25
C ASN A 63 28.08 9.33 -25.70
N PRO A 64 29.11 9.12 -26.56
CA PRO A 64 30.50 9.02 -26.12
C PRO A 64 31.08 10.31 -25.52
N ASN A 65 30.52 11.49 -25.82
CA ASN A 65 30.96 12.76 -25.24
C ASN A 65 30.34 13.06 -23.87
N THR A 66 29.49 12.18 -23.34
CA THR A 66 28.91 12.37 -22.02
C THR A 66 29.96 12.16 -20.94
N SER A 67 30.09 13.13 -20.03
CA SER A 67 31.10 13.06 -18.97
C SER A 67 30.86 11.90 -18.00
N THR A 68 31.94 11.36 -17.42
CA THR A 68 31.92 10.22 -16.48
C THR A 68 30.93 10.40 -15.33
N HIS A 69 30.87 11.60 -14.74
CA HIS A 69 29.93 11.90 -13.66
C HIS A 69 28.46 11.78 -14.13
N ILE A 70 28.13 12.24 -15.34
CA ILE A 70 26.78 12.14 -15.90
C ILE A 70 26.48 10.67 -16.26
N LEU A 71 27.42 9.97 -16.88
CA LEU A 71 27.29 8.53 -17.17
C LEU A 71 26.96 7.75 -15.91
N PHE A 72 27.70 7.96 -14.82
CA PHE A 72 27.44 7.26 -13.57
C PHE A 72 26.12 7.69 -12.91
N SER A 73 25.75 8.98 -13.01
CA SER A 73 24.46 9.47 -12.52
C SER A 73 23.28 8.81 -13.23
N LEU A 74 23.39 8.61 -14.55
CA LEU A 74 22.37 7.97 -15.39
C LEU A 74 22.42 6.45 -15.32
N GLY A 75 23.58 5.84 -15.10
CA GLY A 75 23.77 4.38 -15.11
C GLY A 75 23.00 3.63 -14.02
N LYS A 76 22.51 4.33 -12.98
CA LYS A 76 21.57 3.74 -12.02
C LYS A 76 20.20 3.43 -12.63
N ASP A 77 19.79 4.21 -13.63
CA ASP A 77 18.49 4.12 -14.29
C ASP A 77 18.63 3.44 -15.67
N PHE A 78 19.78 3.62 -16.33
CA PHE A 78 20.11 3.18 -17.69
C PHE A 78 21.46 2.43 -17.73
N PRO A 79 21.57 1.27 -17.03
CA PRO A 79 22.86 0.57 -16.91
C PRO A 79 23.35 0.00 -18.23
N GLU A 80 22.44 -0.48 -19.09
CA GLU A 80 22.78 -1.11 -20.36
C GLU A 80 23.37 -0.09 -21.35
N GLU A 81 22.79 1.11 -21.39
CA GLU A 81 23.24 2.24 -22.21
C GLU A 81 24.64 2.70 -21.84
N VAL A 82 24.95 2.76 -20.54
CA VAL A 82 26.28 3.19 -20.07
C VAL A 82 27.32 2.09 -20.28
N LEU A 83 26.98 0.82 -20.04
CA LEU A 83 27.88 -0.32 -20.27
C LEU A 83 28.21 -0.51 -21.76
N ASN A 84 27.26 -0.23 -22.66
CA ASN A 84 27.46 -0.25 -24.11
C ASN A 84 28.04 1.05 -24.68
N ASN A 85 28.22 2.09 -23.86
CA ASN A 85 28.71 3.37 -24.35
C ASN A 85 30.13 3.19 -24.90
N PRO A 86 30.43 3.64 -26.15
CA PRO A 86 31.74 3.47 -26.76
C PRO A 86 32.92 4.05 -25.96
N ILE A 87 32.67 5.06 -25.10
CA ILE A 87 33.72 5.65 -24.26
C ILE A 87 34.09 4.76 -23.07
N PHE A 88 33.20 3.87 -22.65
CA PHE A 88 33.32 3.13 -21.40
C PHE A 88 34.57 2.21 -21.34
N PRO A 89 34.95 1.47 -22.40
CA PRO A 89 36.21 0.74 -22.44
C PRO A 89 37.43 1.63 -22.26
N ILE A 90 37.41 2.84 -22.84
CA ILE A 90 38.50 3.81 -22.74
C ILE A 90 38.61 4.35 -21.32
N LEU A 91 37.48 4.64 -20.66
CA LEU A 91 37.48 5.07 -19.25
C LEU A 91 38.13 4.04 -18.31
N LEU A 92 37.92 2.73 -18.58
CA LEU A 92 38.54 1.65 -17.82
C LEU A 92 40.06 1.58 -18.04
N LEU A 93 40.53 1.92 -19.25
CA LEU A 93 41.95 1.97 -19.58
C LEU A 93 42.63 3.21 -18.97
N GLU A 94 41.95 4.36 -18.99
CA GLU A 94 42.47 5.62 -18.45
C GLU A 94 42.57 5.58 -16.92
N ASN A 95 41.62 4.94 -16.24
CA ASN A 95 41.58 4.84 -14.79
C ASN A 95 41.41 3.39 -14.33
N LEU A 96 42.51 2.76 -13.91
CA LEU A 96 42.51 1.38 -13.40
C LEU A 96 41.68 1.20 -12.11
N ASN A 97 41.43 2.29 -11.36
CA ASN A 97 40.57 2.31 -10.18
C ASN A 97 39.15 2.82 -10.48
N LEU A 98 38.73 2.86 -11.75
CA LEU A 98 37.41 3.37 -12.15
C LEU A 98 36.28 2.69 -11.36
N LEU A 99 36.36 1.36 -11.18
CA LEU A 99 35.36 0.57 -10.45
C LEU A 99 35.18 1.02 -8.98
N GLU A 100 36.26 1.50 -8.35
CA GLU A 100 36.20 2.03 -7.00
C GLU A 100 35.41 3.34 -6.94
N ASN A 101 35.51 4.14 -8.00
CA ASN A 101 34.87 5.45 -8.11
C ASN A 101 33.40 5.38 -8.57
N ILE A 102 32.91 4.21 -9.03
CA ILE A 102 31.50 4.06 -9.41
C ILE A 102 30.61 4.18 -8.15
N PRO A 103 29.59 5.06 -8.17
CA PRO A 103 28.63 5.16 -7.07
C PRO A 103 27.94 3.82 -6.80
N LEU A 104 27.72 3.48 -5.53
CA LEU A 104 27.19 2.17 -5.13
C LEU A 104 25.89 1.80 -5.86
N GLN A 105 24.95 2.74 -5.98
CA GLN A 105 23.66 2.52 -6.68
C GLN A 105 23.82 2.24 -8.18
N THR A 106 24.81 2.88 -8.81
CA THR A 106 25.15 2.67 -10.22
C THR A 106 25.80 1.30 -10.40
N LEU A 107 26.74 0.95 -9.52
CA LEU A 107 27.38 -0.37 -9.52
C LEU A 107 26.37 -1.50 -9.28
N GLU A 108 25.46 -1.33 -8.32
CA GLU A 108 24.32 -2.25 -8.09
C GLU A 108 23.48 -2.45 -9.35
N SER A 109 23.29 -1.41 -10.15
CA SER A 109 22.50 -1.47 -11.38
C SER A 109 23.27 -2.13 -12.52
N PHE A 110 24.57 -1.85 -12.64
CA PHE A 110 25.46 -2.56 -13.58
C PHE A 110 25.50 -4.05 -13.27
N LEU A 111 25.69 -4.44 -12.01
CA LEU A 111 25.76 -5.84 -11.59
C LEU A 111 24.49 -6.65 -11.84
N LYS A 112 23.33 -6.03 -12.10
CA LYS A 112 22.10 -6.74 -12.52
C LYS A 112 22.02 -6.95 -14.03
N SER A 113 22.73 -6.13 -14.79
CA SER A 113 22.65 -6.11 -16.24
C SER A 113 23.21 -7.41 -16.82
N PRO A 114 22.53 -8.05 -17.80
CA PRO A 114 23.02 -9.27 -18.43
C PRO A 114 24.28 -9.04 -19.27
N ILE A 115 24.61 -7.78 -19.60
CA ILE A 115 25.80 -7.42 -20.39
C ILE A 115 26.98 -6.95 -19.53
N VAL A 116 26.87 -7.01 -18.19
CA VAL A 116 27.97 -6.60 -17.31
C VAL A 116 29.19 -7.51 -17.54
N PRO A 117 30.41 -6.95 -17.66
CA PRO A 117 31.61 -7.77 -17.76
C PRO A 117 31.81 -8.64 -16.51
N ASN A 118 32.20 -9.92 -16.69
CA ASN A 118 32.47 -10.82 -15.57
C ASN A 118 33.53 -10.27 -14.61
N SER A 119 34.50 -9.50 -15.13
CA SER A 119 35.53 -8.83 -14.33
C SER A 119 34.96 -7.88 -13.28
N PHE A 120 33.78 -7.27 -13.52
CA PHE A 120 33.12 -6.41 -12.53
C PHE A 120 32.59 -7.25 -11.37
N ILE A 121 31.98 -8.40 -11.68
CA ILE A 121 31.46 -9.31 -10.66
C ILE A 121 32.62 -9.85 -9.82
N ASP A 122 33.69 -10.32 -10.45
CA ASP A 122 34.89 -10.83 -9.78
C ASP A 122 35.55 -9.75 -8.91
N TRP A 123 35.68 -8.52 -9.43
CA TRP A 123 36.24 -7.40 -8.68
C TRP A 123 35.39 -7.07 -7.45
N VAL A 124 34.06 -7.04 -7.57
CA VAL A 124 33.16 -6.77 -6.43
C VAL A 124 33.26 -7.86 -5.37
N ILE A 125 33.35 -9.13 -5.78
CA ILE A 125 33.51 -10.24 -4.83
C ILE A 125 34.83 -10.15 -4.07
N ASN A 126 35.90 -9.73 -4.74
CA ASN A 126 37.23 -9.63 -4.12
C ASN A 126 37.42 -8.37 -3.26
N ASN A 127 36.76 -7.26 -3.61
CA ASN A 127 37.03 -5.95 -2.99
C ASN A 127 35.86 -5.37 -2.19
N ARG A 128 34.62 -5.79 -2.46
CA ARG A 128 33.37 -5.19 -1.91
C ARG A 128 32.33 -6.23 -1.48
N ALA A 129 32.74 -7.44 -1.13
CA ALA A 129 31.81 -8.51 -0.71
C ALA A 129 31.19 -8.31 0.68
N ASN A 130 31.53 -7.23 1.39
CA ASN A 130 30.88 -6.78 2.61
C ASN A 130 29.59 -5.98 2.34
N TYR A 131 29.31 -5.60 1.10
CA TYR A 131 28.07 -4.91 0.73
C TYR A 131 27.00 -5.91 0.30
N ASP A 132 26.04 -6.17 1.20
CA ASP A 132 24.98 -7.16 0.97
C ASP A 132 24.12 -6.82 -0.25
N SER A 133 23.88 -5.53 -0.52
CA SER A 133 23.13 -5.09 -1.70
C SER A 133 23.81 -5.46 -3.03
N LEU A 134 25.14 -5.43 -3.07
CA LEU A 134 25.91 -5.88 -4.24
C LEU A 134 25.84 -7.40 -4.41
N LEU A 135 25.87 -8.16 -3.31
CA LEU A 135 25.68 -9.62 -3.37
C LEU A 135 24.30 -10.01 -3.89
N ILE A 136 23.24 -9.29 -3.49
CA ILE A 136 21.90 -9.48 -4.05
C ILE A 136 21.90 -9.16 -5.56
N ALA A 137 22.52 -8.05 -5.97
CA ALA A 137 22.61 -7.68 -7.38
C ALA A 137 23.30 -8.78 -8.21
N ILE A 138 24.42 -9.32 -7.72
CA ILE A 138 25.12 -10.44 -8.37
C ILE A 138 24.24 -11.69 -8.41
N ALA A 139 23.61 -12.07 -7.29
CA ALA A 139 22.75 -13.25 -7.24
C ALA A 139 21.49 -13.15 -8.12
N THR A 140 21.09 -11.93 -8.50
CA THR A 140 19.96 -11.67 -9.40
C THR A 140 20.37 -11.45 -10.85
N ASN A 141 21.67 -11.50 -11.16
CA ASN A 141 22.19 -11.38 -12.52
C ASN A 141 22.04 -12.71 -13.28
N PRO A 142 21.44 -12.74 -14.49
CA PRO A 142 21.32 -13.95 -15.31
C PRO A 142 22.66 -14.64 -15.64
N GLN A 143 23.75 -13.86 -15.73
CA GLN A 143 25.09 -14.32 -16.07
C GLN A 143 25.91 -14.80 -14.87
N ALA A 144 25.46 -14.60 -13.62
CA ALA A 144 26.20 -15.03 -12.44
C ALA A 144 26.65 -16.51 -12.55
N SER A 145 27.93 -16.78 -12.32
CA SER A 145 28.47 -18.14 -12.50
C SER A 145 28.05 -19.05 -11.35
N LYS A 146 27.97 -20.37 -11.61
CA LYS A 146 27.70 -21.36 -10.55
C LYS A 146 28.72 -21.28 -9.40
N HIS A 147 29.98 -20.98 -9.73
CA HIS A 147 31.04 -20.82 -8.75
C HIS A 147 30.76 -19.64 -7.81
N ILE A 148 30.45 -18.47 -8.36
CA ILE A 148 30.11 -17.26 -7.60
C ILE A 148 28.88 -17.46 -6.73
N LEU A 149 27.82 -18.07 -7.29
CA LEU A 149 26.60 -18.37 -6.54
C LEU A 149 26.88 -19.32 -5.37
N ASN A 150 27.73 -20.33 -5.57
CA ASN A 150 28.16 -21.21 -4.48
C ASN A 150 28.98 -20.47 -3.41
N GLN A 151 29.79 -19.47 -3.78
CA GLN A 151 30.47 -18.60 -2.81
C GLN A 151 29.48 -17.77 -1.99
N ILE A 152 28.43 -17.22 -2.62
CA ILE A 152 27.36 -16.49 -1.91
C ILE A 152 26.63 -17.42 -0.93
N LEU A 153 26.32 -18.65 -1.36
CA LEU A 153 25.68 -19.67 -0.52
C LEU A 153 26.60 -20.13 0.63
N SER A 154 27.90 -20.29 0.39
CA SER A 154 28.86 -20.73 1.42
C SER A 154 29.15 -19.65 2.46
N ARG A 155 29.09 -18.36 2.08
CA ARG A 155 29.23 -17.22 3.00
C ARG A 155 28.15 -17.22 4.09
N ALA A 156 26.94 -17.68 3.76
CA ALA A 156 25.90 -17.91 4.76
C ALA A 156 26.27 -19.07 5.70
N SER A 157 26.90 -20.12 5.19
CA SER A 157 27.24 -21.31 5.98
C SER A 157 28.34 -21.11 7.01
N GLN A 158 29.28 -20.19 6.77
CA GLN A 158 30.28 -19.76 7.74
C GLN A 158 29.67 -19.03 8.96
N GLN A 159 28.37 -18.71 8.93
CA GLN A 159 27.57 -18.20 10.06
C GLN A 159 26.63 -19.27 10.67
N ASN A 160 26.97 -20.57 10.58
CA ASN A 160 26.14 -21.73 11.00
C ASN A 160 24.85 -21.91 10.19
N LEU A 161 24.92 -21.72 8.87
CA LEU A 161 23.77 -21.88 7.98
C LEU A 161 24.02 -22.91 6.86
N SER A 162 22.99 -23.43 6.20
CA SER A 162 23.01 -24.59 5.28
C SER A 162 21.96 -24.38 4.18
N PRO A 163 22.19 -24.83 2.95
CA PRO A 163 21.50 -24.24 1.81
C PRO A 163 19.99 -24.51 1.74
N ASN A 164 19.51 -25.72 2.04
CA ASN A 164 18.08 -26.07 1.85
C ASN A 164 17.32 -26.37 3.15
N HIS A 165 17.99 -26.98 4.13
CA HIS A 165 17.41 -27.18 5.45
C HIS A 165 17.49 -25.92 6.31
N ILE A 166 18.49 -25.06 6.05
CA ILE A 166 18.71 -23.90 6.88
C ILE A 166 18.21 -22.60 6.27
N LEU A 167 17.89 -22.46 4.97
CA LEU A 167 16.99 -21.36 4.56
C LEU A 167 15.65 -21.45 5.33
N ASN A 168 15.08 -22.66 5.44
CA ASN A 168 13.87 -22.91 6.23
C ASN A 168 14.09 -22.82 7.77
N GLN A 169 15.22 -23.32 8.31
CA GLN A 169 15.55 -23.16 9.74
C GLN A 169 15.95 -21.72 10.11
N ILE A 170 16.56 -20.95 9.22
CA ILE A 170 16.85 -19.52 9.41
C ILE A 170 15.56 -18.75 9.37
N LEU A 171 14.73 -18.89 8.33
CA LEU A 171 13.48 -18.14 8.23
C LEU A 171 12.59 -18.39 9.46
N SER A 172 12.57 -19.63 9.98
CA SER A 172 11.87 -19.99 11.23
C SER A 172 12.56 -19.54 12.52
N ARG A 173 13.90 -19.55 12.62
CA ARG A 173 14.63 -19.05 13.81
C ARG A 173 14.66 -17.52 13.87
N ALA A 174 14.86 -16.89 12.73
CA ALA A 174 14.89 -15.45 12.53
C ALA A 174 13.49 -14.84 12.68
N SER A 175 12.39 -15.60 12.50
CA SER A 175 11.05 -15.15 12.93
C SER A 175 10.91 -14.91 14.43
N LYS A 176 11.77 -15.52 15.26
CA LYS A 176 11.73 -15.45 16.72
C LYS A 176 12.65 -14.38 17.33
N GLN A 177 13.51 -13.74 16.54
CA GLN A 177 14.41 -12.68 17.01
C GLN A 177 14.25 -11.41 16.16
N ASN A 178 14.50 -10.25 16.78
CA ASN A 178 14.64 -8.97 16.07
C ASN A 178 15.87 -9.03 15.17
N ILE A 179 15.68 -9.46 13.92
CA ILE A 179 16.73 -9.58 12.91
C ILE A 179 17.24 -8.18 12.55
N SER A 180 18.55 -7.98 12.52
CA SER A 180 19.14 -6.74 12.02
C SER A 180 18.90 -6.59 10.50
N PRO A 181 18.76 -5.35 9.98
CA PRO A 181 18.57 -5.12 8.54
C PRO A 181 19.65 -5.78 7.64
N ASN A 182 20.91 -5.79 8.08
CA ASN A 182 22.01 -6.41 7.33
C ASN A 182 21.81 -7.92 7.19
N HIS A 183 21.39 -8.61 8.26
CA HIS A 183 21.11 -10.03 8.18
C HIS A 183 19.95 -10.33 7.23
N ILE A 184 18.96 -9.44 7.11
CA ILE A 184 17.87 -9.61 6.13
C ILE A 184 18.40 -9.53 4.68
N LEU A 185 19.32 -8.60 4.38
CA LEU A 185 19.91 -8.46 3.04
C LEU A 185 20.76 -9.68 2.67
N ILE A 186 21.56 -10.21 3.59
CA ILE A 186 22.32 -11.46 3.38
C ILE A 186 21.36 -12.61 3.05
N LEU A 187 20.24 -12.73 3.77
CA LEU A 187 19.25 -13.77 3.50
C LEU A 187 18.59 -13.61 2.13
N GLN A 188 18.35 -12.38 1.69
CA GLN A 188 17.84 -12.12 0.34
C GLN A 188 18.85 -12.54 -0.74
N ALA A 189 20.15 -12.30 -0.53
CA ALA A 189 21.19 -12.74 -1.47
C ALA A 189 21.25 -14.28 -1.58
N VAL A 190 21.19 -14.96 -0.43
CA VAL A 190 21.17 -16.43 -0.34
C VAL A 190 19.92 -17.00 -1.00
N GLU A 191 18.75 -16.41 -0.73
CA GLU A 191 17.49 -16.81 -1.35
C GLU A 191 17.56 -16.64 -2.87
N ALA A 192 18.01 -15.47 -3.35
CA ALA A 192 18.18 -15.21 -4.78
C ALA A 192 19.12 -16.23 -5.45
N ALA A 193 20.28 -16.51 -4.84
CA ALA A 193 21.23 -17.50 -5.35
C ALA A 193 20.65 -18.93 -5.35
N SER A 194 19.87 -19.29 -4.32
CA SER A 194 19.23 -20.60 -4.22
C SER A 194 18.13 -20.82 -5.25
N LEU A 195 17.44 -19.75 -5.67
CA LEU A 195 16.38 -19.78 -6.68
C LEU A 195 16.90 -19.54 -8.11
N HIS A 196 18.22 -19.38 -8.27
CA HIS A 196 18.86 -19.13 -9.55
C HIS A 196 18.80 -20.37 -10.46
N VAL A 197 18.57 -20.17 -11.77
CA VAL A 197 18.44 -21.28 -12.73
C VAL A 197 19.64 -22.19 -12.81
N LYS A 198 20.84 -21.62 -12.79
CA LYS A 198 22.09 -22.40 -12.87
C LYS A 198 22.30 -23.32 -11.66
N ILE A 199 21.65 -23.04 -10.52
CA ILE A 199 21.75 -23.82 -9.28
C ILE A 199 20.56 -24.77 -9.17
N ALA A 200 19.34 -24.24 -9.26
CA ALA A 200 18.12 -24.98 -8.98
C ALA A 200 17.43 -25.55 -10.24
N GLY A 201 17.97 -25.29 -11.43
CA GLY A 201 17.35 -25.66 -12.70
C GLY A 201 16.11 -24.84 -13.04
N GLU A 202 15.53 -25.16 -14.19
CA GLU A 202 14.24 -24.59 -14.60
C GLU A 202 13.06 -25.22 -13.86
N MET A 203 11.96 -24.48 -13.74
CA MET A 203 10.75 -24.93 -13.04
C MET A 203 9.57 -25.05 -14.01
N ALA A 204 9.14 -26.27 -14.30
CA ALA A 204 8.03 -26.52 -15.24
C ALA A 204 6.63 -26.44 -14.59
N LYS A 205 6.50 -26.73 -13.29
CA LYS A 205 5.23 -26.74 -12.54
C LYS A 205 5.45 -26.44 -11.05
N GLY A 206 4.39 -26.04 -10.35
CA GLY A 206 4.41 -25.75 -8.90
C GLY A 206 5.16 -24.47 -8.50
N TRP A 207 5.48 -23.61 -9.47
CA TRP A 207 6.16 -22.33 -9.25
C TRP A 207 5.24 -21.34 -8.52
N ASP A 208 3.94 -21.43 -8.75
CA ASP A 208 2.89 -20.64 -8.13
C ASP A 208 2.80 -20.94 -6.63
N GLU A 209 2.75 -22.22 -6.25
CA GLU A 209 2.74 -22.63 -4.83
C GLU A 209 4.02 -22.22 -4.11
N ALA A 210 5.18 -22.39 -4.77
CA ALA A 210 6.47 -21.95 -4.25
C ALA A 210 6.51 -20.43 -4.03
N ALA A 211 6.01 -19.66 -5.00
CA ALA A 211 5.91 -18.20 -4.89
C ALA A 211 5.03 -17.78 -3.72
N LEU A 212 3.84 -18.37 -3.62
CA LEU A 212 2.88 -18.09 -2.56
C LEU A 212 3.43 -18.47 -1.18
N SER A 213 4.12 -19.60 -1.08
CA SER A 213 4.78 -20.02 0.16
C SER A 213 5.82 -19.00 0.58
N ALA A 214 6.70 -18.59 -0.33
CA ALA A 214 7.75 -17.60 -0.04
C ALA A 214 7.20 -16.22 0.29
N ILE A 215 6.12 -15.76 -0.37
CA ILE A 215 5.45 -14.49 -0.04
C ILE A 215 4.83 -14.54 1.36
N ARG A 216 4.27 -15.69 1.77
CA ARG A 216 3.66 -15.87 3.10
C ARG A 216 4.69 -15.98 4.22
N SER A 217 5.83 -16.62 3.98
CA SER A 217 6.88 -16.83 4.97
C SER A 217 7.92 -15.71 5.01
N GLY A 218 8.02 -14.91 3.95
CA GLY A 218 9.04 -13.89 3.77
C GLY A 218 8.87 -12.68 4.68
N LYS A 219 10.00 -12.18 5.19
CA LYS A 219 10.07 -10.86 5.84
C LYS A 219 10.46 -9.81 4.80
N PHE A 220 9.78 -8.66 4.84
CA PHE A 220 10.10 -7.47 4.04
C PHE A 220 10.85 -6.47 4.93
N LEU A 221 11.80 -5.74 4.34
CA LEU A 221 12.63 -4.75 5.05
C LEU A 221 11.79 -3.55 5.50
N ASP A 222 10.83 -3.14 4.67
CA ASP A 222 9.96 -2.00 4.93
C ASP A 222 8.53 -2.49 5.19
N ASN A 223 8.11 -2.38 6.45
CA ASN A 223 6.74 -2.56 6.86
C ASN A 223 6.15 -1.20 7.17
N ASN A 224 5.18 -0.76 6.34
CA ASN A 224 4.39 0.42 6.60
C ASN A 224 2.93 0.00 6.93
N PRO A 225 2.59 -0.18 8.22
CA PRO A 225 1.27 -0.66 8.64
C PRO A 225 0.13 0.27 8.21
N GLN A 226 0.42 1.56 8.05
CA GLN A 226 -0.59 2.53 7.63
C GLN A 226 -0.97 2.34 6.16
N GLN A 227 0.02 2.15 5.29
CA GLN A 227 -0.22 1.86 3.89
C GLN A 227 -0.97 0.53 3.74
N GLU A 228 -0.55 -0.50 4.46
CA GLU A 228 -1.24 -1.80 4.46
C GLU A 228 -2.69 -1.68 4.94
N LYS A 229 -2.94 -0.96 6.04
CA LYS A 229 -4.30 -0.72 6.54
C LYS A 229 -5.18 -0.01 5.51
N LEU A 230 -4.63 0.94 4.75
CA LEU A 230 -5.36 1.61 3.67
C LEU A 230 -5.69 0.62 2.55
N LEU A 231 -4.70 -0.08 2.02
CA LEU A 231 -4.91 -1.05 0.93
C LEU A 231 -5.91 -2.16 1.34
N SER A 232 -5.92 -2.54 2.61
CA SER A 232 -6.91 -3.45 3.20
C SER A 232 -8.34 -2.91 3.07
N LYS A 233 -8.55 -1.65 3.47
CA LYS A 233 -9.86 -0.97 3.36
C LYS A 233 -10.32 -0.79 1.92
N LEU A 234 -9.37 -0.70 0.97
CA LEU A 234 -9.65 -0.60 -0.45
C LEU A 234 -9.80 -1.97 -1.13
N HIS A 235 -9.73 -3.06 -0.36
CA HIS A 235 -9.80 -4.43 -0.88
C HIS A 235 -8.71 -4.78 -1.91
N ILE A 236 -7.56 -4.09 -1.87
CA ILE A 236 -6.43 -4.31 -2.78
C ILE A 236 -5.56 -5.50 -2.32
N ILE A 237 -5.57 -5.82 -1.02
CA ILE A 237 -4.76 -6.93 -0.47
C ILE A 237 -5.20 -8.27 -1.09
N PRO A 238 -4.28 -9.02 -1.72
CA PRO A 238 -4.59 -10.31 -2.32
C PRO A 238 -5.17 -11.30 -1.30
N LYS A 239 -6.16 -12.10 -1.73
CA LYS A 239 -6.85 -13.06 -0.83
C LYS A 239 -5.88 -14.06 -0.20
N PHE A 240 -4.84 -14.48 -0.93
CA PHE A 240 -3.90 -15.51 -0.50
C PHE A 240 -2.92 -15.07 0.59
N THR A 241 -2.71 -13.75 0.79
CA THR A 241 -1.82 -13.21 1.82
C THR A 241 -2.52 -13.04 3.16
N ARG A 242 -3.86 -13.13 3.19
CA ARG A 242 -4.63 -13.28 4.43
C ARG A 242 -4.34 -14.66 5.01
N ILE A 243 -3.27 -14.77 5.79
CA ILE A 243 -3.04 -15.92 6.65
C ILE A 243 -4.30 -16.06 7.50
N LYS A 244 -5.09 -17.12 7.27
CA LYS A 244 -6.09 -17.54 8.24
C LYS A 244 -5.31 -17.74 9.54
N LYS A 245 -5.46 -16.81 10.48
CA LYS A 245 -4.88 -16.83 11.83
C LYS A 245 -5.12 -18.15 12.60
N TYR A 246 -5.95 -19.04 12.03
CA TYR A 246 -6.37 -20.33 12.57
C TYR A 246 -5.68 -21.55 11.93
N ILE A 247 -4.89 -21.45 10.86
CA ILE A 247 -4.26 -22.64 10.24
C ILE A 247 -3.22 -23.32 11.16
N PRO A 248 -2.36 -22.61 11.92
CA PRO A 248 -1.45 -23.27 12.84
C PRO A 248 -2.20 -24.03 13.95
N LEU A 249 -3.31 -23.48 14.44
CA LEU A 249 -4.15 -24.10 15.47
C LEU A 249 -4.91 -25.30 14.91
N ILE A 250 -5.47 -25.19 13.71
CA ILE A 250 -6.16 -26.28 13.02
C ILE A 250 -5.17 -27.40 12.71
N ASN A 251 -3.96 -27.11 12.21
CA ASN A 251 -2.96 -28.14 11.97
C ASN A 251 -2.44 -28.78 13.26
N LEU A 252 -2.33 -28.03 14.37
CA LEU A 252 -1.99 -28.58 15.69
C LEU A 252 -3.10 -29.50 16.22
N ILE A 253 -4.37 -29.10 16.04
CA ILE A 253 -5.54 -29.90 16.40
C ILE A 253 -5.65 -31.13 15.50
N PHE A 254 -5.44 -31.00 14.18
CA PHE A 254 -5.53 -32.09 13.22
C PHE A 254 -4.38 -33.09 13.38
N THR A 255 -3.16 -32.62 13.65
CA THR A 255 -2.02 -33.49 13.98
C THR A 255 -2.19 -34.16 15.34
N GLY A 256 -2.81 -33.50 16.32
CA GLY A 256 -3.24 -34.09 17.58
C GLY A 256 -4.31 -35.18 17.39
N ILE A 257 -5.35 -34.89 16.61
CA ILE A 257 -6.44 -35.83 16.29
C ILE A 257 -5.92 -37.02 15.47
N LEU A 258 -5.04 -36.81 14.49
CA LEU A 258 -4.43 -37.90 13.72
C LEU A 258 -3.46 -38.75 14.54
N LYS A 259 -2.79 -38.17 15.56
CA LYS A 259 -2.02 -38.94 16.55
C LYS A 259 -2.92 -39.78 17.44
N ILE A 260 -4.06 -39.24 17.86
CA ILE A 260 -5.07 -39.96 18.67
C ILE A 260 -5.71 -41.09 17.84
N LEU A 261 -5.98 -40.87 16.55
CA LEU A 261 -6.55 -41.86 15.64
C LEU A 261 -5.55 -42.93 15.17
N LYS A 262 -4.24 -42.65 15.20
CA LYS A 262 -3.17 -43.64 14.93
C LYS A 262 -2.78 -44.48 16.15
N ILE A 263 -3.24 -44.14 17.35
CA ILE A 263 -3.14 -45.02 18.52
C ILE A 263 -4.22 -46.10 18.37
N ARG A 264 -3.82 -47.21 17.74
CA ARG A 264 -4.54 -48.48 17.68
C ARG A 264 -5.14 -48.83 19.05
N LYS A 265 -6.46 -48.77 19.19
CA LYS A 265 -7.31 -49.73 19.96
C LYS A 265 -8.83 -49.41 20.01
N VAL A 266 -9.38 -48.60 19.11
CA VAL A 266 -10.84 -48.31 19.14
C VAL A 266 -11.69 -49.37 18.42
N GLN A 267 -11.10 -50.34 17.73
CA GLN A 267 -11.84 -51.48 17.15
C GLN A 267 -12.11 -52.64 18.14
N ILE A 268 -11.57 -52.61 19.37
CA ILE A 268 -11.79 -53.68 20.37
C ILE A 268 -12.93 -53.32 21.34
N PHE A 269 -13.30 -52.05 21.44
CA PHE A 269 -14.30 -51.59 22.41
C PHE A 269 -15.75 -51.92 22.00
N LEU A 270 -15.99 -52.22 20.72
CA LEU A 270 -17.31 -52.56 20.19
C LEU A 270 -17.65 -54.06 20.21
N LEU A 271 -16.70 -54.93 20.61
CA LEU A 271 -16.93 -56.38 20.68
C LEU A 271 -17.09 -56.92 22.11
N ILE A 272 -16.84 -56.11 23.14
CA ILE A 272 -16.90 -56.51 24.57
C ILE A 272 -18.30 -56.29 25.18
N LEU A 273 -19.27 -55.84 24.39
CA LEU A 273 -20.61 -55.45 24.86
C LEU A 273 -21.70 -56.48 24.52
N LEU A 274 -21.39 -57.79 24.52
CA LEU A 274 -22.37 -58.82 24.15
C LEU A 274 -22.29 -60.15 24.94
N VAL A 275 -21.76 -60.18 26.16
CA VAL A 275 -21.93 -61.35 27.05
C VAL A 275 -22.31 -60.91 28.47
N THR A 276 -23.31 -61.61 29.00
CA THR A 276 -24.18 -61.31 30.14
C THR A 276 -23.55 -61.76 31.49
N PRO A 277 -24.28 -61.85 32.64
CA PRO A 277 -23.91 -61.13 33.87
C PRO A 277 -23.54 -62.08 35.04
N LEU A 278 -22.72 -61.64 36.01
CA LEU A 278 -22.90 -61.95 37.45
C LEU A 278 -21.88 -61.29 38.42
N GLU A 279 -20.82 -60.63 37.95
CA GLU A 279 -19.79 -60.05 38.84
C GLU A 279 -19.85 -58.50 39.00
N ILE A 280 -20.82 -57.84 38.35
CA ILE A 280 -20.92 -56.37 38.32
C ILE A 280 -21.47 -55.78 39.63
N THR A 281 -22.22 -56.53 40.43
CA THR A 281 -22.78 -56.04 41.72
C THR A 281 -21.71 -55.89 42.80
N LYS A 282 -20.66 -56.73 42.80
CA LYS A 282 -19.53 -56.62 43.75
C LYS A 282 -18.61 -55.45 43.40
N ILE A 283 -18.42 -55.17 42.11
CA ILE A 283 -17.63 -54.03 41.62
C ILE A 283 -18.38 -52.71 41.86
N LEU A 284 -19.70 -52.68 41.71
CA LEU A 284 -20.51 -51.50 42.04
C LEU A 284 -20.50 -51.19 43.54
N LEU A 285 -20.54 -52.19 44.42
CA LEU A 285 -20.49 -51.97 45.86
C LEU A 285 -19.11 -51.41 46.30
N ALA A 286 -18.02 -51.92 45.71
CA ALA A 286 -16.67 -51.40 45.91
C ALA A 286 -16.50 -49.97 45.39
N ILE A 287 -17.08 -49.65 44.21
CA ILE A 287 -17.06 -48.29 43.65
C ILE A 287 -17.95 -47.35 44.48
N THR A 288 -19.07 -47.79 45.04
CA THR A 288 -19.90 -46.93 45.91
C THR A 288 -19.22 -46.58 47.23
N LEU A 289 -18.44 -47.51 47.81
CA LEU A 289 -17.64 -47.24 49.01
C LEU A 289 -16.41 -46.37 48.72
N GLN A 290 -15.86 -46.44 47.51
CA GLN A 290 -14.70 -45.64 47.09
C GLN A 290 -15.09 -44.25 46.55
N MET A 291 -16.35 -44.05 46.14
CA MET A 291 -16.90 -42.74 45.74
C MET A 291 -17.35 -41.86 46.91
N ILE A 292 -17.35 -42.36 48.16
CA ILE A 292 -17.73 -41.55 49.32
C ILE A 292 -16.61 -40.61 49.80
N PHE A 293 -15.37 -40.71 49.30
CA PHE A 293 -14.29 -39.88 49.85
C PHE A 293 -13.51 -38.96 48.91
N PHE A 294 -13.55 -39.09 47.58
CA PHE A 294 -12.85 -38.14 46.70
C PHE A 294 -13.54 -37.96 45.35
N GLY A 295 -14.22 -36.82 45.14
CA GLY A 295 -14.69 -36.46 43.80
C GLY A 295 -15.62 -35.24 43.69
N LEU A 296 -16.39 -34.90 44.73
CA LEU A 296 -17.38 -33.81 44.62
C LEU A 296 -16.86 -32.42 45.04
N PHE A 297 -15.79 -32.34 45.83
CA PHE A 297 -15.27 -31.05 46.30
C PHE A 297 -14.67 -30.20 45.17
N ALA A 298 -13.93 -30.80 44.23
CA ALA A 298 -13.28 -30.07 43.14
C ALA A 298 -14.27 -29.55 42.08
N GLN A 299 -15.37 -30.28 41.83
CA GLN A 299 -16.44 -29.81 40.95
C GLN A 299 -17.26 -28.71 41.61
N PHE A 300 -17.52 -28.80 42.92
CA PHE A 300 -18.20 -27.75 43.67
C PHE A 300 -17.38 -26.46 43.71
N VAL A 301 -16.05 -26.54 43.94
CA VAL A 301 -15.15 -25.38 43.89
C VAL A 301 -15.08 -24.76 42.50
N ASN A 302 -15.05 -25.55 41.43
CA ASN A 302 -15.07 -25.00 40.06
C ASN A 302 -16.40 -24.33 39.69
N VAL A 303 -17.53 -24.88 40.14
CA VAL A 303 -18.85 -24.26 39.95
C VAL A 303 -18.95 -22.98 40.78
N LEU A 304 -18.42 -22.97 42.00
CA LEU A 304 -18.37 -21.79 42.87
C LEU A 304 -17.47 -20.68 42.28
N ILE A 305 -16.30 -21.01 41.74
CA ILE A 305 -15.40 -20.05 41.06
C ILE A 305 -16.09 -19.47 39.81
N ARG A 306 -16.79 -20.28 39.02
CA ARG A 306 -17.54 -19.80 37.86
C ARG A 306 -18.73 -18.93 38.25
N LEU A 307 -19.44 -19.25 39.33
CA LEU A 307 -20.50 -18.41 39.89
C LEU A 307 -19.95 -17.09 40.41
N ILE A 308 -18.84 -17.08 41.14
CA ILE A 308 -18.18 -15.86 41.61
C ILE A 308 -17.69 -15.00 40.44
N ALA A 309 -17.12 -15.61 39.40
CA ALA A 309 -16.72 -14.90 38.18
C ALA A 309 -17.93 -14.33 37.42
N LEU A 310 -19.04 -15.07 37.35
CA LEU A 310 -20.28 -14.60 36.74
C LEU A 310 -20.88 -13.43 37.54
N PHE A 311 -20.87 -13.53 38.88
CA PHE A 311 -21.30 -12.44 39.75
C PHE A 311 -20.41 -11.21 39.62
N SER A 312 -19.08 -11.37 39.51
CA SER A 312 -18.14 -10.28 39.24
C SER A 312 -18.37 -9.64 37.87
N TYR A 313 -18.70 -10.45 36.86
CA TYR A 313 -19.05 -9.97 35.52
C TYR A 313 -20.39 -9.21 35.52
N CYS A 314 -21.41 -9.73 36.22
CA CYS A 314 -22.68 -9.04 36.41
C CYS A 314 -22.50 -7.74 37.20
N PHE A 315 -21.66 -7.73 38.24
CA PHE A 315 -21.38 -6.54 39.04
C PHE A 315 -20.62 -5.47 38.24
N SER A 316 -19.68 -5.88 37.38
CA SER A 316 -18.99 -4.95 36.48
C SER A 316 -19.90 -4.41 35.37
N ILE A 317 -20.84 -5.22 34.85
CA ILE A 317 -21.90 -4.73 33.96
C ILE A 317 -22.83 -3.76 34.68
N ILE A 318 -23.28 -4.07 35.90
CA ILE A 318 -24.12 -3.19 36.72
C ILE A 318 -23.36 -1.89 37.02
N PHE A 319 -22.06 -1.97 37.35
CA PHE A 319 -21.22 -0.81 37.58
C PHE A 319 -21.03 0.04 36.32
N LEU A 320 -20.85 -0.59 35.14
CA LEU A 320 -20.82 0.09 33.85
C LEU A 320 -22.19 0.72 33.51
N CYS A 321 -23.30 0.06 33.86
CA CYS A 321 -24.65 0.60 33.71
C CYS A 321 -24.89 1.78 34.66
N ILE A 322 -24.39 1.73 35.91
CA ILE A 322 -24.44 2.84 36.86
C ILE A 322 -23.58 4.00 36.37
N ILE A 323 -22.36 3.75 35.85
CA ILE A 323 -21.54 4.79 35.22
C ILE A 323 -22.22 5.38 34.00
N PHE A 324 -22.86 4.54 33.17
CA PHE A 324 -23.62 5.00 32.02
C PHE A 324 -24.81 5.86 32.43
N LEU A 325 -25.62 5.41 33.40
CA LEU A 325 -26.76 6.15 33.95
C LEU A 325 -26.31 7.43 34.65
N TYR A 326 -25.20 7.40 35.39
CA TYR A 326 -24.59 8.58 36.01
C TYR A 326 -24.10 9.57 34.95
N ASN A 327 -23.49 9.09 33.87
CA ASN A 327 -23.08 9.94 32.75
C ASN A 327 -24.29 10.51 32.00
N GLN A 328 -25.37 9.74 31.81
CA GLN A 328 -26.63 10.24 31.24
C GLN A 328 -27.30 11.26 32.16
N TYR A 329 -27.29 11.03 33.48
CA TYR A 329 -27.79 11.95 34.49
C TYR A 329 -26.96 13.24 34.53
N LYS A 330 -25.63 13.15 34.45
CA LYS A 330 -24.72 14.30 34.35
C LYS A 330 -24.95 15.09 33.07
N LEU A 331 -25.19 14.41 31.94
CA LEU A 331 -25.54 15.04 30.67
C LEU A 331 -26.93 15.70 30.73
N ALA A 332 -27.89 15.07 31.41
CA ALA A 332 -29.22 15.61 31.64
C ALA A 332 -29.19 16.84 32.55
N ILE A 333 -28.37 16.82 33.61
CA ILE A 333 -28.09 17.99 34.45
C ILE A 333 -27.44 19.06 33.61
N GLN A 334 -26.37 18.80 32.85
CA GLN A 334 -25.74 19.82 31.99
C GLN A 334 -26.73 20.43 30.99
N LYS A 335 -27.61 19.62 30.38
CA LYS A 335 -28.70 20.11 29.53
C LYS A 335 -29.73 20.92 30.31
N TYR A 336 -30.04 20.54 31.55
CA TYR A 336 -30.96 21.27 32.44
C TYR A 336 -30.34 22.58 32.93
N THR A 337 -29.05 22.63 33.25
CA THR A 337 -28.33 23.85 33.63
C THR A 337 -28.17 24.77 32.43
N LEU A 338 -27.87 24.24 31.23
CA LEU A 338 -27.91 25.00 29.97
C LEU A 338 -29.32 25.51 29.67
N TYR A 339 -30.36 24.71 29.90
CA TYR A 339 -31.76 25.11 29.75
C TYR A 339 -32.14 26.20 30.76
N GLN A 340 -31.69 26.11 32.01
CA GLN A 340 -31.93 27.14 33.04
C GLN A 340 -31.11 28.42 32.79
N GLN A 341 -29.88 28.31 32.27
CA GLN A 341 -29.11 29.46 31.77
C GLN A 341 -29.79 30.10 30.56
N HIS A 342 -30.31 29.29 29.62
CA HIS A 342 -31.06 29.77 28.47
C HIS A 342 -32.40 30.41 28.90
N LYS A 343 -33.08 29.84 29.91
CA LYS A 343 -34.32 30.37 30.53
C LYS A 343 -34.07 31.65 31.33
N ASN A 344 -32.92 31.77 32.00
CA ASN A 344 -32.53 33.00 32.70
C ASN A 344 -32.02 34.08 31.74
N ASN A 345 -31.33 33.71 30.65
CA ASN A 345 -31.01 34.61 29.52
C ASN A 345 -32.27 35.06 28.77
N LEU A 346 -33.31 34.21 28.71
CA LEU A 346 -34.64 34.57 28.20
C LEU A 346 -35.38 35.55 29.13
N LYS A 347 -35.13 35.53 30.44
CA LYS A 347 -35.71 36.48 31.42
C LYS A 347 -35.05 37.85 31.39
N THR A 348 -33.75 37.96 31.07
CA THR A 348 -33.05 39.25 30.90
C THR A 348 -33.26 39.89 29.52
N HIS A 349 -33.70 39.14 28.50
CA HIS A 349 -33.94 39.65 27.14
C HIS A 349 -35.36 40.16 26.84
N HIS A 350 -36.22 40.31 27.84
CA HIS A 350 -37.66 40.47 27.62
C HIS A 350 -38.10 41.75 26.89
N LYS A 351 -37.22 42.76 26.74
CA LYS A 351 -37.47 43.98 25.92
C LYS A 351 -36.89 43.92 24.49
N ASN A 352 -35.89 43.07 24.23
CA ASN A 352 -35.35 42.86 22.87
C ASN A 352 -36.03 41.68 22.13
N ASN A 353 -36.71 40.78 22.86
CA ASN A 353 -37.30 39.55 22.32
C ASN A 353 -38.61 39.72 21.54
N LEU A 354 -39.35 40.82 21.68
CA LEU A 354 -40.65 41.00 20.99
C LEU A 354 -40.49 41.28 19.49
N LYS A 355 -39.51 42.11 19.10
CA LYS A 355 -39.19 42.39 17.68
C LYS A 355 -38.54 41.18 16.99
N THR A 356 -37.61 40.49 17.66
CA THR A 356 -36.96 39.28 17.13
C THR A 356 -37.93 38.10 17.02
N ASN A 357 -38.89 37.92 17.95
CA ASN A 357 -39.95 36.92 17.79
C ASN A 357 -40.90 37.23 16.64
N GLN A 358 -41.27 38.50 16.42
CA GLN A 358 -42.10 38.87 15.27
C GLN A 358 -41.37 38.67 13.96
N SER A 359 -40.09 39.04 13.88
CA SER A 359 -39.27 38.84 12.67
C SER A 359 -39.08 37.35 12.37
N TYR A 360 -38.77 36.53 13.38
CA TYR A 360 -38.70 35.07 13.23
C TYR A 360 -40.03 34.49 12.77
N LYS A 361 -41.15 34.88 13.40
CA LYS A 361 -42.48 34.37 13.06
C LYS A 361 -42.87 34.70 11.62
N LYS A 362 -42.51 35.89 11.12
CA LYS A 362 -42.73 36.29 9.72
C LYS A 362 -41.92 35.44 8.75
N GLU A 363 -40.63 35.23 9.00
CA GLU A 363 -39.79 34.37 8.16
C GLU A 363 -40.24 32.89 8.21
N TRP A 364 -40.66 32.42 9.39
CA TRP A 364 -41.19 31.06 9.57
C TRP A 364 -42.49 30.83 8.79
N GLN A 365 -43.39 31.82 8.77
CA GLN A 365 -44.60 31.77 7.94
C GLN A 365 -44.27 31.72 6.44
N LYS A 366 -43.28 32.50 6.00
CA LYS A 366 -42.82 32.48 4.61
C LYS A 366 -42.22 31.12 4.24
N VAL A 367 -41.34 30.54 5.07
CA VAL A 367 -40.66 29.28 4.73
C VAL A 367 -41.57 28.06 4.75
N ASN A 368 -42.65 28.09 5.53
CA ASN A 368 -43.62 26.98 5.60
C ASN A 368 -44.75 27.09 4.57
N ASN A 369 -44.88 28.22 3.89
CA ASN A 369 -45.85 28.35 2.81
C ASN A 369 -45.32 27.66 1.54
N ILE A 370 -45.98 26.58 1.13
CA ILE A 370 -45.62 25.78 -0.05
C ILE A 370 -45.62 26.62 -1.34
N GLU A 371 -46.45 27.66 -1.40
CA GLU A 371 -46.56 28.58 -2.55
C GLU A 371 -45.49 29.67 -2.56
N SER A 372 -44.60 29.71 -1.57
CA SER A 372 -43.53 30.72 -1.53
C SER A 372 -42.64 30.66 -2.76
N THR A 373 -42.48 31.81 -3.40
CA THR A 373 -41.69 31.97 -4.62
C THR A 373 -40.20 31.79 -4.33
N LYS A 374 -39.45 31.38 -5.36
CA LYS A 374 -37.99 31.22 -5.28
C LYS A 374 -37.27 32.49 -4.81
N THR A 375 -37.76 33.66 -5.24
CA THR A 375 -37.23 34.97 -4.82
C THR A 375 -37.36 35.16 -3.31
N ILE A 376 -38.53 34.89 -2.73
CA ILE A 376 -38.76 34.98 -1.28
C ILE A 376 -37.87 33.98 -0.53
N LEU A 377 -37.75 32.75 -1.02
CA LEU A 377 -36.92 31.72 -0.40
C LEU A 377 -35.42 32.07 -0.45
N SER A 378 -34.96 32.74 -1.52
CA SER A 378 -33.58 33.21 -1.65
C SER A 378 -33.22 34.28 -0.61
N GLU A 379 -34.15 35.18 -0.28
CA GLU A 379 -33.96 36.18 0.79
C GLU A 379 -33.75 35.50 2.14
N LEU A 380 -34.50 34.43 2.41
CA LEU A 380 -34.43 33.67 3.66
C LEU A 380 -33.12 32.88 3.81
N ALA A 381 -32.34 32.69 2.75
CA ALA A 381 -31.07 31.95 2.82
C ALA A 381 -30.05 32.63 3.76
N ASN A 382 -30.13 33.95 3.91
CA ASN A 382 -29.30 34.74 4.82
C ASN A 382 -29.92 34.93 6.21
N SER A 383 -31.00 34.22 6.51
CA SER A 383 -31.69 34.32 7.81
C SER A 383 -30.73 34.04 8.98
N PRO A 384 -30.76 34.86 10.05
CA PRO A 384 -29.93 34.61 11.23
C PRO A 384 -30.31 33.30 11.94
N TRP A 385 -31.50 32.76 11.69
CA TRP A 385 -32.01 31.58 12.37
C TRP A 385 -31.66 30.28 11.63
N LEU A 386 -30.90 29.41 12.30
CA LEU A 386 -30.53 28.10 11.76
C LEU A 386 -31.76 27.27 11.35
N PHE A 387 -32.82 27.29 12.15
CA PHE A 387 -34.05 26.53 11.87
C PHE A 387 -34.75 26.98 10.57
N ILE A 388 -34.72 28.27 10.24
CA ILE A 388 -35.27 28.77 8.97
C ILE A 388 -34.46 28.22 7.81
N ARG A 389 -33.13 28.29 7.92
CA ARG A 389 -32.21 27.78 6.88
C ARG A 389 -32.28 26.26 6.71
N GLU A 390 -32.47 25.51 7.79
CA GLU A 390 -32.71 24.07 7.71
C GLU A 390 -34.09 23.73 7.12
N SER A 391 -35.09 24.58 7.32
CA SER A 391 -36.44 24.40 6.76
C SER A 391 -36.46 24.73 5.27
N LEU A 392 -35.70 25.74 4.83
CA LEU A 392 -35.46 26.01 3.41
C LEU A 392 -34.99 24.76 2.67
N ILE A 393 -34.02 24.02 3.20
CA ILE A 393 -33.50 22.81 2.53
C ILE A 393 -34.59 21.75 2.32
N LYS A 394 -35.62 21.70 3.18
CA LYS A 394 -36.73 20.74 3.06
C LYS A 394 -37.87 21.23 2.17
N HIS A 395 -37.85 22.50 1.78
CA HIS A 395 -38.93 23.12 1.03
C HIS A 395 -38.94 22.60 -0.42
N PRO A 396 -40.13 22.28 -1.00
CA PRO A 396 -40.22 21.70 -2.34
C PRO A 396 -39.67 22.58 -3.46
N ASN A 397 -39.74 23.91 -3.31
CA ASN A 397 -39.22 24.86 -4.30
C ASN A 397 -37.72 25.18 -4.15
N THR A 398 -36.99 24.46 -3.30
CA THR A 398 -35.56 24.71 -3.08
C THR A 398 -34.71 24.07 -4.16
N ASP A 399 -34.05 24.92 -4.94
CA ASP A 399 -33.20 24.53 -6.06
C ASP A 399 -31.71 24.76 -5.78
N SER A 400 -30.88 24.45 -6.77
CA SER A 400 -29.43 24.58 -6.67
C SER A 400 -28.94 26.00 -6.39
N GLU A 401 -29.68 27.04 -6.79
CA GLU A 401 -29.29 28.43 -6.59
C GLU A 401 -29.45 28.81 -5.10
N ILE A 402 -30.59 28.45 -4.51
CA ILE A 402 -30.84 28.63 -3.07
C ILE A 402 -29.83 27.80 -2.26
N LEU A 403 -29.53 26.56 -2.66
CA LEU A 403 -28.51 25.75 -1.97
C LEU A 403 -27.11 26.37 -2.08
N ASN A 404 -26.77 26.98 -3.21
CA ASN A 404 -25.49 27.64 -3.41
C ASN A 404 -25.37 28.88 -2.51
N THR A 405 -26.40 29.71 -2.40
CA THR A 405 -26.41 30.86 -1.46
C THR A 405 -26.26 30.40 -0.02
N LEU A 406 -26.99 29.36 0.41
CA LEU A 406 -26.87 28.76 1.74
C LEU A 406 -25.45 28.24 2.04
N SER A 407 -24.79 27.63 1.06
CA SER A 407 -23.44 27.06 1.22
C SER A 407 -22.32 28.11 1.29
N ASN A 408 -22.55 29.32 0.74
CA ASN A 408 -21.61 30.43 0.73
C ASN A 408 -21.92 31.50 1.78
N ALA A 409 -22.89 31.26 2.66
CA ALA A 409 -23.22 32.17 3.76
C ALA A 409 -22.00 32.41 4.68
N GLU A 410 -22.01 33.51 5.43
CA GLU A 410 -20.91 33.82 6.35
C GLU A 410 -20.63 32.67 7.35
N PRO A 411 -19.37 32.43 7.74
CA PRO A 411 -19.01 31.30 8.61
C PRO A 411 -19.81 31.22 9.92
N LYS A 412 -20.23 32.36 10.50
CA LYS A 412 -21.06 32.41 11.72
C LYS A 412 -22.44 31.78 11.53
N TYR A 413 -22.92 31.70 10.29
CA TYR A 413 -24.17 31.07 9.93
C TYR A 413 -23.98 29.59 9.55
N LEU A 414 -22.81 29.17 9.07
CA LEU A 414 -22.57 27.80 8.63
C LEU A 414 -22.37 26.84 9.82
N SER A 415 -23.32 25.92 10.02
CA SER A 415 -23.17 24.80 10.94
C SER A 415 -22.84 23.50 10.19
N THR A 416 -22.16 22.57 10.87
CA THR A 416 -21.92 21.21 10.35
C THR A 416 -23.23 20.50 9.96
N SER A 417 -24.29 20.66 10.76
CA SER A 417 -25.60 20.04 10.50
C SER A 417 -26.24 20.56 9.20
N LEU A 418 -26.14 21.86 8.96
CA LEU A 418 -26.69 22.50 7.76
C LEU A 418 -25.97 22.01 6.51
N LEU A 419 -24.63 22.03 6.52
CA LEU A 419 -23.82 21.58 5.38
C LEU A 419 -24.07 20.11 5.04
N LEU A 420 -24.24 19.24 6.04
CA LEU A 420 -24.57 17.83 5.81
C LEU A 420 -25.93 17.66 5.13
N LYS A 421 -26.94 18.44 5.52
CA LYS A 421 -28.27 18.43 4.88
C LYS A 421 -28.20 18.92 3.44
N ILE A 422 -27.43 19.98 3.17
CA ILE A 422 -27.18 20.46 1.80
C ILE A 422 -26.54 19.34 0.96
N ILE A 423 -25.51 18.66 1.49
CA ILE A 423 -24.80 17.58 0.78
C ILE A 423 -25.71 16.40 0.40
N GLN A 424 -26.72 16.14 1.21
CA GLN A 424 -27.69 15.05 1.00
C GLN A 424 -28.84 15.44 0.07
N HIS A 425 -28.98 16.72 -0.30
CA HIS A 425 -30.09 17.20 -1.10
C HIS A 425 -30.01 16.69 -2.56
N PRO A 426 -31.13 16.26 -3.18
CA PRO A 426 -31.14 15.75 -4.57
C PRO A 426 -30.57 16.74 -5.60
N GLU A 427 -30.94 18.02 -5.48
CA GLU A 427 -30.53 19.13 -6.37
C GLU A 427 -29.09 19.63 -6.14
N ILE A 428 -28.26 18.88 -5.40
CA ILE A 428 -26.87 19.29 -5.20
C ILE A 428 -26.07 19.27 -6.51
N THR A 429 -25.22 20.29 -6.67
CA THR A 429 -24.32 20.47 -7.80
C THR A 429 -22.85 20.24 -7.42
N SER A 430 -22.01 20.00 -8.42
CA SER A 430 -20.56 19.86 -8.25
C SER A 430 -19.92 21.11 -7.64
N GLN A 431 -20.40 22.31 -7.99
CA GLN A 431 -19.88 23.57 -7.49
C GLN A 431 -20.10 23.71 -5.98
N ILE A 432 -21.30 23.37 -5.48
CA ILE A 432 -21.60 23.38 -4.05
C ILE A 432 -20.70 22.39 -3.30
N LEU A 433 -20.46 21.21 -3.87
CA LEU A 433 -19.56 20.21 -3.30
C LEU A 433 -18.10 20.70 -3.23
N VAL A 434 -17.64 21.48 -4.21
CA VAL A 434 -16.32 22.13 -4.19
C VAL A 434 -16.23 23.14 -3.05
N THR A 435 -17.28 23.94 -2.82
CA THR A 435 -17.34 24.86 -1.68
C THR A 435 -17.32 24.10 -0.35
N CYS A 436 -18.19 23.10 -0.19
CA CYS A 436 -18.28 22.28 1.03
C CYS A 436 -16.99 21.51 1.32
N ALA A 437 -16.20 21.16 0.30
CA ALA A 437 -14.91 20.47 0.48
C ALA A 437 -13.87 21.30 1.25
N LYS A 438 -14.03 22.64 1.30
CA LYS A 438 -13.15 23.55 2.06
C LYS A 438 -13.46 23.58 3.57
N SER A 439 -14.52 22.91 4.01
CA SER A 439 -14.91 22.86 5.42
C SER A 439 -13.80 22.26 6.30
N THR A 440 -13.61 22.83 7.50
CA THR A 440 -12.73 22.28 8.53
C THR A 440 -13.32 21.03 9.21
N SER A 441 -14.61 20.75 9.01
CA SER A 441 -15.28 19.60 9.59
C SER A 441 -14.96 18.31 8.83
N ASN A 442 -14.45 17.31 9.55
CA ASN A 442 -14.21 15.98 9.01
C ASN A 442 -15.51 15.30 8.52
N GLU A 443 -16.64 15.53 9.18
CA GLU A 443 -17.92 14.93 8.80
C GLU A 443 -18.40 15.45 7.45
N VAL A 444 -18.29 16.76 7.23
CA VAL A 444 -18.64 17.41 5.96
C VAL A 444 -17.74 16.91 4.84
N THR A 445 -16.42 16.91 5.05
CA THR A 445 -15.48 16.45 4.01
C THR A 445 -15.64 14.96 3.69
N ILE A 446 -15.98 14.11 4.66
CA ILE A 446 -16.34 12.71 4.41
C ILE A 446 -17.62 12.62 3.57
N ALA A 447 -18.66 13.39 3.89
CA ALA A 447 -19.91 13.40 3.13
C ALA A 447 -19.69 13.86 1.67
N VAL A 448 -18.90 14.91 1.48
CA VAL A 448 -18.44 15.35 0.14
C VAL A 448 -17.69 14.23 -0.57
N ALA A 449 -16.74 13.56 0.09
CA ALA A 449 -15.98 12.48 -0.51
C ALA A 449 -16.84 11.25 -0.88
N LYS A 450 -17.95 10.99 -0.16
CA LYS A 450 -18.90 9.91 -0.47
C LYS A 450 -19.81 10.23 -1.66
N ASN A 451 -20.08 11.50 -1.92
CA ASN A 451 -21.04 11.90 -2.94
C ASN A 451 -20.49 11.63 -4.36
N LEU A 452 -21.27 10.94 -5.20
CA LEU A 452 -20.88 10.57 -6.56
C LEU A 452 -20.82 11.77 -7.52
N LYS A 453 -21.55 12.86 -7.22
CA LYS A 453 -21.51 14.12 -7.98
C LYS A 453 -20.25 14.95 -7.69
N THR A 454 -19.43 14.57 -6.70
CA THR A 454 -18.20 15.29 -6.37
C THR A 454 -17.19 15.17 -7.52
N PRO A 455 -16.62 16.27 -8.02
CA PRO A 455 -15.60 16.23 -9.07
C PRO A 455 -14.35 15.43 -8.67
N ILE A 456 -13.76 14.73 -9.63
CA ILE A 456 -12.53 13.95 -9.42
C ILE A 456 -11.36 14.83 -8.97
N SER A 457 -11.29 16.08 -9.47
CA SER A 457 -10.31 17.08 -9.02
C SER A 457 -10.44 17.39 -7.53
N THR A 458 -11.67 17.59 -7.05
CA THR A 458 -11.97 17.80 -5.63
C THR A 458 -11.63 16.58 -4.79
N LEU A 459 -11.99 15.37 -5.25
CA LEU A 459 -11.59 14.12 -4.57
C LEU A 459 -10.07 13.97 -4.50
N SER A 460 -9.35 14.38 -5.55
CA SER A 460 -7.89 14.36 -5.59
C SER A 460 -7.27 15.36 -4.62
N ASN A 461 -7.91 16.51 -4.37
CA ASN A 461 -7.49 17.47 -3.36
C ASN A 461 -7.79 16.99 -1.93
N LEU A 462 -8.89 16.26 -1.75
CA LEU A 462 -9.24 15.62 -0.47
C LEU A 462 -8.33 14.42 -0.15
N TRP A 463 -7.72 13.83 -1.18
CA TRP A 463 -6.61 12.89 -1.05
C TRP A 463 -5.35 13.65 -0.58
N LYS A 464 -5.20 13.79 0.74
CA LYS A 464 -3.96 14.30 1.35
C LYS A 464 -2.96 13.15 1.53
N HIS A 465 -1.73 13.34 1.02
CA HIS A 465 -0.66 12.33 1.00
C HIS A 465 0.06 12.15 2.36
N ASN A 466 -0.42 12.82 3.41
CA ASN A 466 0.28 12.96 4.69
C ASN A 466 0.10 11.74 5.62
N GLU A 467 1.09 11.48 6.47
CA GLU A 467 1.29 10.32 7.38
C GLU A 467 0.17 10.05 8.42
N LYS A 468 -0.84 10.91 8.54
CA LYS A 468 -2.04 10.65 9.36
C LYS A 468 -3.26 10.59 8.45
N PHE A 469 -3.39 9.44 7.81
CA PHE A 469 -4.44 9.19 6.84
C PHE A 469 -5.84 9.20 7.49
N GLY A 470 -6.57 10.30 7.31
CA GLY A 470 -7.92 10.49 7.83
C GLY A 470 -8.98 9.66 7.08
N LYS A 471 -10.15 9.46 7.71
CA LYS A 471 -11.30 8.78 7.08
C LYS A 471 -11.68 9.43 5.74
N THR A 472 -11.62 10.75 5.62
CA THR A 472 -11.89 11.52 4.39
C THR A 472 -11.05 11.03 3.22
N SER A 473 -9.72 10.95 3.40
CA SER A 473 -8.79 10.58 2.33
C SER A 473 -9.03 9.13 1.87
N THR A 474 -9.42 8.22 2.78
CA THR A 474 -9.77 6.83 2.45
C THR A 474 -11.04 6.76 1.60
N VAL A 475 -12.04 7.53 1.96
CA VAL A 475 -13.31 7.58 1.20
C VAL A 475 -13.08 8.23 -0.17
N ALA A 476 -12.27 9.29 -0.23
CA ALA A 476 -11.96 9.97 -1.48
C ALA A 476 -11.28 9.02 -2.48
N ILE A 477 -10.24 8.28 -2.07
CA ILE A 477 -9.59 7.32 -2.97
C ILE A 477 -10.48 6.14 -3.32
N ALA A 478 -11.35 5.68 -2.41
CA ALA A 478 -12.31 4.61 -2.71
C ALA A 478 -13.32 5.05 -3.79
N ASN A 479 -13.79 6.30 -3.72
CA ASN A 479 -14.66 6.89 -4.73
C ASN A 479 -13.92 7.05 -6.08
N ILE A 480 -12.68 7.56 -6.06
CA ILE A 480 -11.84 7.62 -7.28
C ILE A 480 -11.62 6.23 -7.85
N LEU A 481 -11.34 5.22 -7.03
CA LEU A 481 -11.12 3.84 -7.46
C LEU A 481 -12.34 3.27 -8.19
N GLN A 482 -13.55 3.58 -7.74
CA GLN A 482 -14.78 3.14 -8.39
C GLN A 482 -15.02 3.81 -9.75
N ARG A 483 -14.71 5.11 -9.88
CA ARG A 483 -15.06 5.92 -11.07
C ARG A 483 -13.92 6.09 -12.07
N ASN A 484 -12.68 6.01 -11.61
CA ASN A 484 -11.47 6.17 -12.40
C ASN A 484 -10.33 5.31 -11.81
N PRO A 485 -10.38 3.97 -12.02
CA PRO A 485 -9.37 3.04 -11.49
C PRO A 485 -7.94 3.37 -11.92
N GLN A 486 -7.76 3.89 -13.14
CA GLN A 486 -6.45 4.27 -13.67
C GLN A 486 -5.82 5.43 -12.88
N LEU A 487 -6.60 6.47 -12.57
CA LEU A 487 -6.13 7.57 -11.75
C LEU A 487 -5.87 7.11 -10.30
N ALA A 488 -6.75 6.29 -9.73
CA ALA A 488 -6.54 5.72 -8.41
C ALA A 488 -5.23 4.92 -8.34
N GLY A 489 -4.96 4.08 -9.34
CA GLY A 489 -3.71 3.35 -9.48
C GLY A 489 -2.48 4.26 -9.52
N LYS A 490 -2.54 5.38 -10.28
CA LYS A 490 -1.47 6.39 -10.32
C LYS A 490 -1.24 7.07 -8.96
N LEU A 491 -2.32 7.41 -8.25
CA LEU A 491 -2.22 8.02 -6.91
C LEU A 491 -1.66 7.04 -5.88
N LEU A 492 -2.12 5.78 -5.91
CA LEU A 492 -1.65 4.71 -5.04
C LEU A 492 -0.18 4.36 -5.31
N ALA A 493 0.26 4.36 -6.57
CA ALA A 493 1.66 4.14 -6.94
C ALA A 493 2.59 5.21 -6.36
N LYS A 494 2.14 6.48 -6.30
CA LYS A 494 2.86 7.56 -5.61
C LYS A 494 2.85 7.39 -4.10
N PHE A 495 1.84 6.74 -3.55
CA PHE A 495 1.64 6.55 -2.12
C PHE A 495 2.49 5.41 -1.55
N VAL A 496 2.56 4.27 -2.24
CA VAL A 496 3.39 3.12 -1.84
C VAL A 496 4.85 3.27 -2.30
N LYS A 497 5.28 4.48 -2.67
CA LYS A 497 6.62 4.75 -3.18
C LYS A 497 7.64 4.57 -2.05
N SER A 498 8.49 3.55 -2.18
CA SER A 498 9.66 3.30 -1.32
C SER A 498 10.87 2.90 -2.17
N ALA A 499 12.06 3.23 -1.71
CA ALA A 499 13.31 2.82 -2.36
C ALA A 499 13.56 1.32 -2.19
N THR A 500 13.17 0.76 -1.04
CA THR A 500 13.28 -0.66 -0.70
C THR A 500 12.01 -1.42 -1.05
N PRO A 501 12.09 -2.74 -1.28
CA PRO A 501 10.91 -3.59 -1.44
C PRO A 501 10.01 -3.58 -0.20
N SER A 502 8.69 -3.49 -0.40
CA SER A 502 7.73 -3.40 0.70
C SER A 502 6.43 -4.15 0.40
N ILE A 503 5.77 -4.64 1.46
CA ILE A 503 4.48 -5.35 1.36
C ILE A 503 3.41 -4.51 0.64
N PRO A 504 3.18 -3.22 0.99
CA PRO A 504 2.19 -2.40 0.30
C PRO A 504 2.48 -2.24 -1.19
N LYS A 505 3.76 -2.16 -1.56
CA LYS A 505 4.18 -2.08 -2.96
C LYS A 505 3.90 -3.39 -3.69
N LEU A 506 4.26 -4.53 -3.09
CA LEU A 506 3.97 -5.85 -3.63
C LEU A 506 2.46 -6.04 -3.87
N TYR A 507 1.61 -5.64 -2.92
CA TYR A 507 0.16 -5.73 -3.08
C TYR A 507 -0.36 -4.89 -4.24
N LEU A 508 0.15 -3.67 -4.40
CA LEU A 508 -0.22 -2.85 -5.55
C LEU A 508 0.28 -3.48 -6.86
N LEU A 509 1.51 -3.98 -6.91
CA LEU A 509 2.09 -4.64 -8.09
C LEU A 509 1.31 -5.88 -8.52
N LEU A 510 0.70 -6.61 -7.59
CA LEU A 510 -0.17 -7.76 -7.91
C LEU A 510 -1.57 -7.35 -8.38
N HIS A 511 -2.00 -6.12 -8.12
CA HIS A 511 -3.37 -5.70 -8.37
C HIS A 511 -3.55 -5.17 -9.81
N PRO A 512 -4.67 -5.50 -10.51
CA PRO A 512 -4.96 -5.01 -11.87
C PRO A 512 -5.14 -3.49 -12.02
N ILE A 513 -4.92 -2.70 -10.97
CA ILE A 513 -4.95 -1.22 -11.05
C ILE A 513 -3.55 -0.62 -11.12
N ALA A 514 -2.51 -1.44 -10.96
CA ALA A 514 -1.13 -1.00 -11.08
C ALA A 514 -0.92 -0.35 -12.46
N PRO A 515 -0.41 0.90 -12.51
CA PRO A 515 -0.10 1.56 -13.78
C PRO A 515 1.04 0.85 -14.52
N SER A 516 0.97 0.79 -15.86
CA SER A 516 2.01 0.17 -16.70
C SER A 516 3.41 0.73 -16.43
N HIS A 517 3.58 2.06 -16.39
CA HIS A 517 4.88 2.68 -16.09
C HIS A 517 5.44 2.28 -14.71
N PHE A 518 4.55 2.01 -13.74
CA PHE A 518 4.94 1.57 -12.41
C PHE A 518 5.39 0.10 -12.45
N LEU A 519 4.71 -0.75 -13.22
CA LEU A 519 5.12 -2.14 -13.46
C LEU A 519 6.46 -2.22 -14.20
N CYS A 520 6.64 -1.47 -15.29
CA CYS A 520 7.91 -1.38 -16.04
C CYS A 520 9.06 -0.95 -15.12
N LYS A 521 8.85 0.02 -14.24
CA LYS A 521 9.88 0.47 -13.30
C LYS A 521 10.31 -0.63 -12.32
N HIS A 522 9.39 -1.49 -11.89
CA HIS A 522 9.67 -2.51 -10.87
C HIS A 522 10.00 -3.89 -11.45
N SER A 523 10.03 -4.05 -12.78
CA SER A 523 10.50 -5.29 -13.41
C SER A 523 12.01 -5.54 -13.16
N SER A 524 12.76 -4.50 -12.79
CA SER A 524 14.19 -4.57 -12.41
C SER A 524 14.42 -4.52 -10.88
N SER A 525 13.38 -4.77 -10.07
CA SER A 525 13.49 -4.78 -8.61
C SER A 525 14.53 -5.81 -8.14
N LEU A 526 15.26 -5.49 -7.06
CA LEU A 526 16.17 -6.43 -6.38
C LEU A 526 15.41 -7.63 -5.81
N ASP A 527 14.17 -7.42 -5.39
CA ASP A 527 13.34 -8.47 -4.82
C ASP A 527 12.59 -9.22 -5.92
N TRP A 528 12.90 -10.51 -6.05
CA TRP A 528 12.27 -11.36 -7.05
C TRP A 528 10.75 -11.46 -6.86
N ARG A 529 10.21 -11.22 -5.65
CA ARG A 529 8.75 -11.24 -5.38
C ARG A 529 8.05 -10.06 -6.03
N GLU A 530 8.71 -8.89 -6.09
CA GLU A 530 8.18 -7.74 -6.85
C GLU A 530 8.23 -8.03 -8.36
N ARG A 531 9.30 -8.64 -8.87
CA ARG A 531 9.39 -9.04 -10.28
C ARG A 531 8.38 -10.13 -10.65
N TYR A 532 8.16 -11.10 -9.76
CA TYR A 532 7.08 -12.08 -9.84
C TYR A 532 5.71 -11.40 -9.94
N ALA A 533 5.45 -10.42 -9.07
CA ALA A 533 4.20 -9.67 -9.10
C ALA A 533 4.01 -8.90 -10.42
N VAL A 534 5.08 -8.33 -10.96
CA VAL A 534 5.07 -7.72 -12.30
C VAL A 534 4.76 -8.77 -13.36
N ALA A 535 5.44 -9.92 -13.39
CA ALA A 535 5.18 -10.98 -14.37
C ALA A 535 3.71 -11.46 -14.33
N GLN A 536 3.14 -11.58 -13.12
CA GLN A 536 1.78 -12.03 -12.86
C GLN A 536 0.70 -10.98 -13.16
N ASN A 537 1.04 -9.69 -13.19
CA ASN A 537 0.04 -8.63 -13.35
C ASN A 537 -0.50 -8.60 -14.80
N PRO A 538 -1.83 -8.56 -14.99
CA PRO A 538 -2.43 -8.51 -16.32
C PRO A 538 -2.12 -7.22 -17.11
N ASN A 539 -1.83 -6.10 -16.44
CA ASN A 539 -1.48 -4.82 -17.09
C ASN A 539 0.01 -4.70 -17.43
N THR A 540 0.82 -5.73 -17.17
CA THR A 540 2.24 -5.71 -17.53
C THR A 540 2.38 -5.75 -19.05
N PRO A 541 3.08 -4.78 -19.67
CA PRO A 541 3.26 -4.77 -21.11
C PRO A 541 3.98 -6.03 -21.61
N GLN A 542 3.61 -6.50 -22.80
CA GLN A 542 4.12 -7.74 -23.37
C GLN A 542 5.66 -7.78 -23.41
N HIS A 543 6.32 -6.73 -23.93
CA HIS A 543 7.79 -6.66 -23.99
C HIS A 543 8.47 -6.78 -22.60
N ILE A 544 7.81 -6.33 -21.53
CA ILE A 544 8.33 -6.52 -20.17
C ILE A 544 8.21 -7.99 -19.75
N ARG A 545 7.08 -8.62 -20.06
CA ARG A 545 6.86 -10.04 -19.75
C ARG A 545 7.82 -10.93 -20.55
N GLU A 546 8.09 -10.59 -21.82
CA GLU A 546 9.10 -11.24 -22.65
C GLU A 546 10.49 -11.14 -22.02
N LYS A 547 10.92 -9.93 -21.60
CA LYS A 547 12.18 -9.74 -20.86
C LYS A 547 12.26 -10.58 -19.58
N LEU A 548 11.15 -10.72 -18.84
CA LEU A 548 11.10 -11.52 -17.61
C LEU A 548 11.16 -13.03 -17.85
N THR A 549 11.00 -13.52 -19.09
CA THR A 549 11.25 -14.94 -19.39
C THR A 549 12.71 -15.34 -19.32
N GLU A 550 13.61 -14.37 -19.25
CA GLU A 550 15.06 -14.54 -19.10
C GLU A 550 15.57 -14.13 -17.71
N ASP A 551 14.67 -13.86 -16.75
CA ASP A 551 15.03 -13.48 -15.37
C ASP A 551 15.97 -14.52 -14.73
N ALA A 552 16.88 -14.13 -13.84
CA ALA A 552 17.75 -15.09 -13.15
C ALA A 552 16.98 -16.06 -12.23
N ASN A 553 15.86 -15.60 -11.66
CA ASN A 553 15.02 -16.36 -10.74
C ASN A 553 14.06 -17.28 -11.49
N ARG A 554 14.12 -18.58 -11.18
CA ARG A 554 13.32 -19.59 -11.89
C ARG A 554 11.80 -19.46 -11.72
N ILE A 555 11.35 -18.92 -10.60
CA ILE A 555 9.92 -18.69 -10.34
C ILE A 555 9.42 -17.55 -11.23
N VAL A 556 10.19 -16.46 -11.32
CA VAL A 556 9.84 -15.30 -12.16
C VAL A 556 9.75 -15.71 -13.63
N ARG A 557 10.75 -16.45 -14.15
CA ARG A 557 10.71 -16.95 -15.54
C ARG A 557 9.50 -17.83 -15.81
N ALA A 558 9.25 -18.81 -14.93
CA ALA A 558 8.11 -19.71 -15.09
C ALA A 558 6.77 -18.95 -15.09
N THR A 559 6.66 -17.94 -14.21
CA THR A 559 5.48 -17.05 -14.16
C THR A 559 5.34 -16.22 -15.43
N ALA A 560 6.44 -15.63 -15.92
CA ALA A 560 6.42 -14.84 -17.15
C ALA A 560 6.01 -15.69 -18.36
N LYS A 561 6.63 -16.87 -18.52
CA LYS A 561 6.30 -17.84 -19.58
C LYS A 561 4.84 -18.28 -19.53
N ALA A 562 4.28 -18.47 -18.33
CA ALA A 562 2.88 -18.89 -18.16
C ALA A 562 1.86 -17.79 -18.46
N ASN A 563 2.26 -16.52 -18.47
CA ASN A 563 1.38 -15.38 -18.71
C ASN A 563 1.70 -14.66 -20.04
N LEU A 564 2.71 -15.07 -20.80
CA LEU A 564 2.93 -14.59 -22.17
C LEU A 564 1.81 -15.11 -23.07
#